data_AF-A0AAW9L3F1-F1
#
_entry.id   AF-A0AAW9L3F1-F1
#
_cell.length_a   1.000
_cell.length_b   1.000
_cell.length_c   1.000
_cell.angle_alpha   90.00
_cell.angle_beta   90.00
_cell.angle_gamma   90.00
#
_symmetry.space_group_name_H-M   'P 1'
#
loop_
_entity.id
_entity.type
_entity.pdbx_description
1 polymer ?
#
loop_
_entity_poly.entity_id
_entity_poly.type
_entity_poly.pdbx_seq_one_letter_code
_entity_poly.pdbx_strand_id
1 'polypeptide(L)'
;MLGVEEAARRPTFTGSTRAGAAALLAGFDFAPEGPVLVVVADCPRGEPDSAIEHAAGAGAVAFVVGPAGGVRLVEHAAAAEPYPGTRFRQAVERDVRAIDVRSYDRAAFVEPVTAAIDGLDADPSGVDAAAIHAPDGDLPYRAAKAANVERDLVDRCATVADLGDTGAASAPLSIARAVADGHDRILAVGYGSGASADGLVLAGSCPVGWPDIEPNELDYPSYLRRRGDLSGSPPAGGGASVSVPSWKRSLPQRHRLVAGQCDSCGALAFPPEGACPRCHELGDFAAVTLPRTGTVETVTTVGQDGAPPEFAPLQQRSGALGVTIVAFRVDDESVSVPLQVAADAEPVEPGETVATVCRHLYTQEGSRGTGGRSVRNSFDND
;
A
#
# COMPACT_ATOMS: atom_id res chain seq x y z
N MET A 1 -0.97 -13.17 -5.34
CA MET A 1 -1.29 -11.89 -6.01
C MET A 1 -0.15 -11.43 -6.90
N LEU A 2 1.09 -11.34 -6.38
CA LEU A 2 2.26 -10.84 -7.14
C LEU A 2 3.01 -11.89 -7.98
N GLY A 3 2.54 -13.14 -8.02
CA GLY A 3 3.20 -14.20 -8.79
C GLY A 3 4.47 -14.77 -8.16
N VAL A 4 4.74 -14.42 -6.89
CA VAL A 4 5.80 -15.04 -6.08
C VAL A 4 5.58 -16.54 -5.95
N GLU A 5 6.66 -17.31 -6.07
CA GLU A 5 6.68 -18.78 -6.01
C GLU A 5 5.92 -19.33 -4.79
N GLU A 6 5.26 -20.48 -4.95
CA GLU A 6 4.44 -21.09 -3.89
C GLU A 6 5.25 -21.38 -2.63
N ALA A 7 6.49 -21.85 -2.79
CA ALA A 7 7.42 -22.21 -1.71
C ALA A 7 8.03 -21.01 -0.95
N ALA A 8 7.80 -19.78 -1.40
CA ALA A 8 8.33 -18.59 -0.72
C ALA A 8 7.79 -18.47 0.71
N ARG A 9 8.70 -18.17 1.67
CA ARG A 9 8.33 -17.87 3.06
C ARG A 9 7.56 -16.54 3.11
N ARG A 10 6.49 -16.47 3.91
CA ARG A 10 5.60 -15.29 3.99
C ARG A 10 5.31 -14.89 5.44
N PRO A 11 6.31 -14.45 6.21
CA PRO A 11 6.07 -13.91 7.55
C PRO A 11 5.22 -12.64 7.48
N THR A 12 4.44 -12.37 8.52
CA THR A 12 3.68 -11.13 8.66
C THR A 12 4.06 -10.48 9.98
N PHE A 13 4.47 -9.21 9.93
CA PHE A 13 4.83 -8.41 11.09
C PHE A 13 3.67 -7.47 11.43
N THR A 14 3.15 -7.56 12.66
CA THR A 14 2.04 -6.72 13.15
C THR A 14 2.24 -6.42 14.63
N GLY A 15 1.28 -5.75 15.27
CA GLY A 15 1.26 -5.52 16.71
C GLY A 15 1.69 -4.13 17.15
N SER A 16 2.44 -3.39 16.32
CA SER A 16 2.71 -1.96 16.49
C SER A 16 3.24 -1.34 15.19
N THR A 17 3.42 -0.02 15.17
CA THR A 17 4.04 0.71 14.05
C THR A 17 5.53 0.36 13.85
N ARG A 18 6.20 -0.24 14.85
CA ARG A 18 7.57 -0.77 14.70
C ARG A 18 7.66 -1.90 13.67
N ALA A 19 6.53 -2.52 13.34
CA ALA A 19 6.46 -3.61 12.37
C ALA A 19 7.08 -3.27 11.00
N GLY A 20 7.08 -2.00 10.58
CA GLY A 20 7.72 -1.58 9.34
C GLY A 20 9.23 -1.75 9.35
N ALA A 21 9.90 -1.24 10.39
CA ALA A 21 11.35 -1.41 10.55
C ALA A 21 11.72 -2.87 10.83
N ALA A 22 10.95 -3.57 11.66
CA ALA A 22 11.17 -4.98 11.95
C ALA A 22 11.06 -5.87 10.69
N ALA A 23 10.12 -5.58 9.79
CA ALA A 23 9.99 -6.28 8.52
C ALA A 23 11.18 -6.01 7.58
N LEU A 24 11.69 -4.78 7.57
CA LEU A 24 12.87 -4.41 6.77
C LEU A 24 14.14 -5.09 7.30
N LEU A 25 14.35 -5.11 8.63
CA LEU A 25 15.44 -5.84 9.28
C LEU A 25 15.40 -7.33 8.94
N ALA A 26 14.24 -7.96 9.09
CA ALA A 26 14.06 -9.35 8.66
C ALA A 26 14.36 -9.54 7.16
N GLY A 27 14.04 -8.55 6.33
CA GLY A 27 14.40 -8.52 4.92
C GLY A 27 15.91 -8.62 4.70
N PHE A 28 16.71 -7.84 5.44
CA PHE A 28 18.16 -7.92 5.41
C PHE A 28 18.70 -9.26 5.93
N ASP A 29 18.09 -9.82 6.98
CA ASP A 29 18.49 -11.12 7.53
C ASP A 29 18.23 -12.29 6.56
N PHE A 30 17.14 -12.23 5.80
CA PHE A 30 16.79 -13.26 4.81
C PHE A 30 17.47 -13.05 3.44
N ALA A 31 17.95 -11.85 3.13
CA ALA A 31 18.56 -11.51 1.85
C ALA A 31 19.73 -12.43 1.41
N PRO A 32 20.58 -12.96 2.30
CA PRO A 32 21.60 -13.94 1.92
C PRO A 32 21.05 -15.26 1.34
N GLU A 33 19.80 -15.64 1.68
CA GLU A 33 19.14 -16.83 1.13
C GLU A 33 18.53 -16.59 -0.26
N GLY A 34 18.38 -15.34 -0.69
CA GLY A 34 17.79 -14.97 -1.98
C GLY A 34 17.07 -13.62 -1.95
N PRO A 35 16.44 -13.19 -3.05
CA PRO A 35 15.69 -11.94 -3.10
C PRO A 35 14.47 -11.99 -2.18
N VAL A 36 14.30 -10.95 -1.37
CA VAL A 36 13.19 -10.78 -0.42
C VAL A 36 12.39 -9.55 -0.81
N LEU A 37 11.07 -9.72 -0.93
CA LEU A 37 10.13 -8.62 -1.08
C LEU A 37 9.57 -8.24 0.30
N VAL A 38 9.94 -7.07 0.78
CA VAL A 38 9.36 -6.46 2.00
C VAL A 38 8.29 -5.48 1.56
N VAL A 39 7.06 -5.66 2.04
CA VAL A 39 5.96 -4.70 1.82
C VAL A 39 5.47 -4.20 3.16
N VAL A 40 5.51 -2.89 3.37
CA VAL A 40 4.98 -2.24 4.56
C VAL A 40 3.86 -1.33 4.13
N ALA A 41 2.68 -1.49 4.74
CA ALA A 41 1.52 -0.66 4.45
C ALA A 41 0.72 -0.42 5.72
N ASP A 42 0.20 0.78 5.88
CA ASP A 42 -0.70 1.11 6.98
C ASP A 42 -1.69 2.22 6.58
N CYS A 43 -2.79 2.29 7.31
CA CYS A 43 -3.81 3.32 7.17
C CYS A 43 -4.49 3.54 8.52
N PRO A 44 -3.82 4.26 9.45
CA PRO A 44 -4.41 4.60 10.73
C PRO A 44 -5.76 5.29 10.57
N ARG A 45 -6.64 5.08 11.54
CA ARG A 45 -7.95 5.73 11.62
C ARG A 45 -8.12 6.33 12.99
N GLY A 46 -8.77 7.49 13.07
CA GLY A 46 -9.26 8.07 14.31
C GLY A 46 -10.77 8.23 14.25
N GLU A 47 -11.40 8.48 15.39
CA GLU A 47 -12.81 8.88 15.40
C GLU A 47 -12.96 10.22 14.65
N PRO A 48 -14.05 10.43 13.87
CA PRO A 48 -14.28 11.70 13.18
C PRO A 48 -14.16 12.89 14.13
N ASP A 49 -13.52 13.98 13.68
CA ASP A 49 -13.28 15.22 14.45
C ASP A 49 -12.25 15.05 15.61
N SER A 50 -11.49 13.95 15.61
CA SER A 50 -10.40 13.73 16.56
C SER A 50 -9.05 14.19 16.00
N ALA A 51 -8.10 14.53 16.89
CA ALA A 51 -6.74 14.88 16.49
C ALA A 51 -6.03 13.74 15.72
N ILE A 52 -6.32 12.47 16.07
CA ILE A 52 -5.78 11.30 15.36
C ILE A 52 -6.33 11.24 13.94
N GLU A 53 -7.60 11.55 13.74
CA GLU A 53 -8.23 11.54 12.42
C GLU A 53 -7.67 12.64 11.54
N HIS A 54 -7.56 13.87 12.05
CA HIS A 54 -6.96 14.98 11.31
C HIS A 54 -5.49 14.75 10.92
N ALA A 55 -4.75 13.99 11.73
CA ALA A 55 -3.37 13.62 11.42
C ALA A 55 -3.26 12.33 10.58
N ALA A 56 -4.35 11.56 10.40
CA ALA A 56 -4.29 10.23 9.82
C ALA A 56 -3.93 10.26 8.33
N GLY A 57 -2.96 9.42 7.97
CA GLY A 57 -2.54 9.17 6.60
C GLY A 57 -2.89 7.77 6.11
N ALA A 58 -2.40 7.47 4.91
CA ALA A 58 -2.35 6.12 4.38
C ALA A 58 -1.15 6.00 3.45
N GLY A 59 -0.44 4.87 3.50
CA GLY A 59 0.71 4.69 2.64
C GLY A 59 1.21 3.26 2.61
N ALA A 60 1.96 2.95 1.55
CA ALA A 60 2.64 1.69 1.41
C ALA A 60 3.97 1.88 0.69
N VAL A 61 4.96 1.08 1.05
CA VAL A 61 6.27 1.02 0.40
C VAL A 61 6.70 -0.43 0.26
N ALA A 62 7.40 -0.72 -0.83
CA ALA A 62 7.96 -2.04 -1.11
C ALA A 62 9.48 -1.94 -1.35
N PHE A 63 10.23 -2.81 -0.69
CA PHE A 63 11.67 -2.98 -0.90
C PHE A 63 11.95 -4.35 -1.48
N VAL A 64 12.82 -4.41 -2.49
CA VAL A 64 13.44 -5.65 -2.94
C VAL A 64 14.84 -5.70 -2.34
N VAL A 65 15.02 -6.55 -1.34
CA VAL A 65 16.28 -6.73 -0.63
C VAL A 65 16.96 -7.99 -1.16
N GLY A 66 18.26 -7.94 -1.40
CA GLY A 66 18.99 -9.10 -1.90
C GLY A 66 20.51 -8.87 -1.88
N PRO A 67 21.30 -9.89 -2.22
CA PRO A 67 22.75 -9.83 -2.14
C PRO A 67 23.39 -8.75 -3.04
N ALA A 68 22.71 -8.39 -4.13
CA ALA A 68 23.11 -7.35 -5.07
C ALA A 68 22.36 -6.02 -4.85
N GLY A 69 21.75 -5.83 -3.67
CA GLY A 69 21.05 -4.59 -3.33
C GLY A 69 22.01 -3.40 -3.26
N GLY A 70 21.62 -2.26 -3.82
CA GLY A 70 22.44 -1.05 -3.84
C GLY A 70 22.46 -0.27 -2.52
N VAL A 71 21.54 -0.57 -1.61
CA VAL A 71 21.48 -0.02 -0.25
C VAL A 71 21.76 -1.14 0.75
N ARG A 72 22.70 -0.92 1.67
CA ARG A 72 23.10 -1.87 2.72
C ARG A 72 22.69 -1.39 4.10
N LEU A 73 22.33 -2.34 4.97
CA LEU A 73 22.29 -2.11 6.41
C LEU A 73 23.73 -2.05 6.94
N VAL A 74 24.12 -0.90 7.46
CA VAL A 74 25.44 -0.67 8.07
C VAL A 74 25.42 -1.08 9.53
N GLU A 75 24.37 -0.68 10.22
CA GLU A 75 24.26 -0.82 11.67
C GLU A 75 22.80 -0.89 12.11
N HIS A 76 22.55 -1.60 13.21
CA HIS A 76 21.25 -1.69 13.86
C HIS A 76 21.43 -1.65 15.39
N ALA A 77 20.55 -0.91 16.05
CA ALA A 77 20.39 -0.92 17.50
C ALA A 77 18.90 -0.97 17.85
N ALA A 78 18.55 -1.62 18.95
CA ALA A 78 17.18 -1.73 19.43
C ALA A 78 17.08 -1.20 20.87
N ALA A 79 16.00 -0.46 21.14
CA ALA A 79 15.67 0.02 22.48
C ALA A 79 14.22 -0.33 22.81
N ALA A 80 13.97 -0.66 24.07
CA ALA A 80 12.63 -0.89 24.59
C ALA A 80 12.55 -0.35 26.01
N GLU A 81 11.52 0.45 26.27
CA GLU A 81 11.21 1.00 27.58
C GLU A 81 9.75 0.64 27.92
N PRO A 82 9.48 0.06 29.09
CA PRO A 82 8.14 -0.37 29.46
C PRO A 82 7.21 0.82 29.70
N TYR A 83 6.45 1.16 28.66
CA TYR A 83 5.35 2.11 28.69
C TYR A 83 4.04 1.37 28.43
N PRO A 84 3.00 1.52 29.28
CA PRO A 84 1.62 1.35 28.83
C PRO A 84 1.44 1.92 27.42
N GLY A 85 0.86 1.14 26.52
CA GLY A 85 0.67 1.56 25.13
C GLY A 85 -0.10 2.88 25.07
N THR A 86 0.60 3.97 24.74
CA THR A 86 0.06 5.33 24.70
C THR A 86 -0.81 5.57 23.49
N ARG A 87 -0.53 4.81 22.42
CA ARG A 87 -1.29 4.76 21.17
C ARG A 87 -1.57 3.31 20.81
N PHE A 88 -2.83 2.93 20.68
CA PHE A 88 -3.22 1.51 20.52
C PHE A 88 -4.55 1.34 19.79
N ARG A 89 -4.80 0.11 19.32
CA ARG A 89 -6.06 -0.31 18.72
C ARG A 89 -6.39 -1.73 19.17
N GLN A 90 -7.57 -1.95 19.73
CA GLN A 90 -7.99 -3.30 20.11
C GLN A 90 -8.42 -4.11 18.87
N ALA A 91 -8.36 -5.45 18.95
CA ALA A 91 -8.51 -6.34 17.80
C ALA A 91 -9.82 -6.19 17.00
N VAL A 92 -10.89 -5.70 17.63
CA VAL A 92 -12.22 -5.52 17.02
C VAL A 92 -12.51 -4.06 16.64
N GLU A 93 -11.64 -3.14 17.01
CA GLU A 93 -11.81 -1.71 16.77
C GLU A 93 -11.18 -1.32 15.44
N ARG A 94 -11.77 -0.31 14.80
CA ARG A 94 -11.23 0.27 13.56
C ARG A 94 -10.27 1.40 13.87
N ASP A 95 -10.59 2.17 14.92
CA ASP A 95 -9.96 3.44 15.21
C ASP A 95 -8.86 3.26 16.26
N VAL A 96 -7.75 3.94 16.02
CA VAL A 96 -6.63 4.08 16.94
C VAL A 96 -7.04 5.05 18.03
N ARG A 97 -6.73 4.70 19.27
CA ARG A 97 -6.92 5.54 20.45
C ARG A 97 -5.58 5.98 21.00
N ALA A 98 -5.59 7.10 21.69
CA ALA A 98 -4.51 7.54 22.55
C ALA A 98 -5.02 7.61 24.00
N ILE A 99 -4.08 7.62 24.95
CA ILE A 99 -4.41 7.89 26.37
C ILE A 99 -4.55 9.39 26.65
N ASP A 100 -4.12 10.25 25.72
CA ASP A 100 -4.20 11.72 25.73
C ASP A 100 -3.53 12.39 26.94
N VAL A 101 -2.40 11.83 27.39
CA VAL A 101 -1.57 12.40 28.46
C VAL A 101 -0.29 12.97 27.83
N ARG A 102 -0.39 14.17 27.27
CA ARG A 102 0.66 14.81 26.43
C ARG A 102 2.11 14.61 26.88
N SER A 103 2.41 14.84 28.17
CA SER A 103 3.78 14.71 28.68
C SER A 103 4.25 13.26 28.72
N TYR A 104 3.34 12.35 29.04
CA TYR A 104 3.58 10.92 29.07
C TYR A 104 3.71 10.34 27.67
N ASP A 105 2.80 10.70 26.76
CA ASP A 105 2.84 10.29 25.34
C ASP A 105 4.13 10.73 24.66
N ARG A 106 4.58 11.96 24.97
CA ARG A 106 5.87 12.46 24.51
C ARG A 106 7.03 11.64 25.05
N ALA A 107 7.08 11.36 26.35
CA ALA A 107 8.16 10.57 26.95
C ALA A 107 8.21 9.16 26.35
N ALA A 108 7.04 8.50 26.25
CA ALA A 108 6.90 7.17 25.67
C ALA A 108 7.42 7.07 24.22
N PHE A 109 7.39 8.16 23.46
CA PHE A 109 7.96 8.24 22.12
C PHE A 109 9.46 8.63 22.14
N VAL A 110 9.79 9.75 22.80
CA VAL A 110 11.13 10.37 22.73
C VAL A 110 12.20 9.47 23.35
N GLU A 111 11.91 8.83 24.49
CA GLU A 111 12.90 8.02 25.21
C GLU A 111 13.38 6.80 24.41
N PRO A 112 12.52 5.88 23.94
CA PRO A 112 13.00 4.73 23.17
C PRO A 112 13.59 5.12 21.83
N VAL A 113 13.09 6.18 21.17
CA VAL A 113 13.70 6.67 19.91
C VAL A 113 15.10 7.20 20.16
N THR A 114 15.30 8.02 21.20
CA THR A 114 16.62 8.55 21.56
C THR A 114 17.57 7.41 21.94
N ALA A 115 17.12 6.47 22.78
CA ALA A 115 17.92 5.32 23.17
C ALA A 115 18.30 4.40 21.99
N ALA A 116 17.44 4.28 20.98
CA ALA A 116 17.77 3.53 19.76
C ALA A 116 18.81 4.25 18.88
N ILE A 117 18.81 5.59 18.86
CA ILE A 117 19.83 6.38 18.15
C ILE A 117 21.16 6.34 18.92
N ASP A 118 21.14 6.56 20.24
CA ASP A 118 22.34 6.53 21.09
C ASP A 118 22.99 5.14 21.16
N GLY A 119 22.23 4.09 20.84
CA GLY A 119 22.74 2.72 20.74
C GLY A 119 23.51 2.44 19.44
N LEU A 120 23.51 3.36 18.47
CA LEU A 120 24.31 3.28 17.26
C LEU A 120 25.69 3.93 17.49
N ASP A 121 26.75 3.33 16.97
CA ASP A 121 28.10 3.86 16.91
C ASP A 121 28.22 5.02 15.90
N ALA A 122 27.26 5.15 14.98
CA ALA A 122 27.25 6.22 13.99
C ALA A 122 26.97 7.60 14.61
N ASP A 123 27.86 8.56 14.35
CA ASP A 123 27.63 9.97 14.65
C ASP A 123 26.44 10.53 13.82
N PRO A 124 25.38 11.06 14.46
CA PRO A 124 24.26 11.71 13.79
C PRO A 124 24.64 12.82 12.80
N SER A 125 25.77 13.51 13.01
CA SER A 125 26.25 14.54 12.08
C SER A 125 26.83 13.98 10.78
N GLY A 126 27.11 12.68 10.75
CA GLY A 126 27.68 11.98 9.60
C GLY A 126 26.66 11.34 8.65
N VAL A 127 25.36 11.64 8.80
CA VAL A 127 24.30 11.14 7.90
C VAL A 127 23.76 12.27 7.02
N ASP A 128 23.23 11.91 5.86
CA ASP A 128 22.66 12.83 4.88
C ASP A 128 21.17 13.11 5.12
N ALA A 129 20.45 12.18 5.77
CA ALA A 129 19.04 12.31 6.10
C ALA A 129 18.64 11.45 7.31
N ALA A 130 17.53 11.81 7.96
CA ALA A 130 17.02 11.14 9.17
C ALA A 130 15.53 10.76 9.03
N ALA A 131 15.25 9.51 8.68
CA ALA A 131 13.93 8.91 8.51
C ALA A 131 13.36 8.39 9.84
N ILE A 132 12.83 9.28 10.67
CA ILE A 132 12.25 8.94 11.98
C ILE A 132 10.74 8.73 11.86
N HIS A 133 10.19 7.67 12.48
CA HIS A 133 8.75 7.42 12.53
C HIS A 133 8.00 8.67 13.03
N ALA A 134 6.97 9.07 12.30
CA ALA A 134 6.28 10.34 12.49
C ALA A 134 4.77 10.11 12.67
N PRO A 135 4.30 9.93 13.92
CA PRO A 135 2.87 9.83 14.22
C PRO A 135 2.14 11.19 14.14
N ASP A 136 2.89 12.29 14.12
CA ASP A 136 2.44 13.66 13.90
C ASP A 136 3.62 14.52 13.38
N GLY A 137 3.35 15.80 13.08
CA GLY A 137 4.36 16.74 12.58
C GLY A 137 5.34 17.30 13.64
N ASP A 138 5.27 16.84 14.90
CA ASP A 138 6.00 17.42 16.02
C ASP A 138 6.99 16.42 16.68
N LEU A 139 6.51 15.22 17.00
CA LEU A 139 7.22 14.17 17.71
C LEU A 139 8.55 13.74 17.06
N PRO A 140 8.65 13.50 15.73
CA PRO A 140 9.91 13.12 15.12
C PRO A 140 11.00 14.19 15.37
N TYR A 141 10.67 15.47 15.25
CA TYR A 141 11.60 16.57 15.49
C TYR A 141 12.00 16.72 16.97
N ARG A 142 11.08 16.43 17.89
CA ARG A 142 11.38 16.43 19.34
C ARG A 142 12.35 15.33 19.70
N ALA A 143 12.17 14.12 19.17
CA ALA A 143 13.08 13.00 19.40
C ALA A 143 14.43 13.23 18.72
N ALA A 144 14.44 13.72 17.47
CA ALA A 144 15.66 14.12 16.77
C ALA A 144 16.49 15.10 17.62
N LYS A 145 15.86 16.16 18.12
CA LYS A 145 16.52 17.14 18.98
C LYS A 145 17.08 16.53 20.28
N ALA A 146 16.36 15.59 20.89
CA ALA A 146 16.82 14.91 22.10
C ALA A 146 18.04 14.02 21.84
N ALA A 147 18.13 13.43 20.65
CA ALA A 147 19.25 12.61 20.18
C ALA A 147 20.35 13.42 19.45
N ASN A 148 20.33 14.75 19.52
CA ASN A 148 21.27 15.65 18.83
C ASN A 148 21.32 15.48 17.29
N VAL A 149 20.22 15.00 16.69
CA VAL A 149 20.03 14.98 15.24
C VAL A 149 19.52 16.35 14.79
N GLU A 150 20.18 16.94 13.79
CA GLU A 150 19.76 18.24 13.25
C GLU A 150 18.37 18.18 12.60
N ARG A 151 17.57 19.23 12.80
CA ARG A 151 16.22 19.34 12.25
C ARG A 151 16.20 19.18 10.72
N ASP A 152 17.16 19.80 10.04
CA ASP A 152 17.27 19.79 8.58
C ASP A 152 17.50 18.38 8.02
N LEU A 153 18.08 17.44 8.79
CA LEU A 153 18.23 16.05 8.37
C LEU A 153 16.88 15.32 8.32
N VAL A 154 15.97 15.65 9.23
CA VAL A 154 14.61 15.10 9.26
C VAL A 154 13.76 15.73 8.15
N ASP A 155 13.84 17.05 7.97
CA ASP A 155 13.08 17.80 6.95
C ASP A 155 13.36 17.28 5.52
N ARG A 156 14.55 16.74 5.23
CA ARG A 156 14.94 16.21 3.91
C ARG A 156 14.10 15.03 3.42
N CYS A 157 13.54 14.23 4.32
CA CYS A 157 12.88 12.99 3.93
C CYS A 157 11.58 12.68 4.67
N ALA A 158 11.22 13.46 5.69
CA ALA A 158 10.00 13.24 6.45
C ALA A 158 8.76 13.39 5.55
N THR A 159 7.96 12.34 5.45
CA THR A 159 6.76 12.32 4.59
C THR A 159 5.48 12.74 5.32
N VAL A 160 5.54 13.04 6.62
CA VAL A 160 4.35 13.29 7.45
C VAL A 160 3.62 14.58 7.09
N ALA A 161 4.32 15.56 6.53
CA ALA A 161 3.72 16.81 6.09
C ALA A 161 2.80 16.61 4.87
N ASP A 162 3.17 15.69 3.98
CA ASP A 162 2.46 15.44 2.73
C ASP A 162 1.45 14.29 2.85
N LEU A 163 1.82 13.23 3.57
CA LEU A 163 1.05 11.97 3.64
C LEU A 163 0.31 11.76 4.95
N GLY A 164 0.55 12.61 5.96
CA GLY A 164 0.07 12.40 7.32
C GLY A 164 0.73 11.20 8.02
N ASP A 165 0.09 10.71 9.07
CA ASP A 165 0.53 9.52 9.80
C ASP A 165 0.20 8.25 9.02
N THR A 166 1.21 7.69 8.35
CA THR A 166 1.12 6.42 7.61
C THR A 166 1.49 5.22 8.48
N GLY A 167 1.40 5.31 9.81
CA GLY A 167 1.57 4.20 10.74
C GLY A 167 2.90 3.46 10.55
N ALA A 168 2.83 2.13 10.41
CA ALA A 168 4.01 1.30 10.21
C ALA A 168 4.83 1.68 8.95
N ALA A 169 4.21 2.28 7.94
CA ALA A 169 4.89 2.68 6.71
C ALA A 169 5.66 4.01 6.83
N SER A 170 5.51 4.76 7.93
CA SER A 170 6.07 6.12 8.07
C SER A 170 7.60 6.19 7.92
N ALA A 171 8.37 5.51 8.77
CA ALA A 171 9.83 5.48 8.62
C ALA A 171 10.27 4.81 7.30
N PRO A 172 9.68 3.68 6.88
CA PRO A 172 9.94 3.10 5.56
C PRO A 172 9.72 4.03 4.36
N LEU A 173 8.65 4.82 4.33
CA LEU A 173 8.40 5.80 3.27
C LEU A 173 9.44 6.91 3.29
N SER A 174 9.83 7.38 4.48
CA SER A 174 10.87 8.39 4.64
C SER A 174 12.25 7.85 4.19
N ILE A 175 12.56 6.56 4.41
CA ILE A 175 13.75 5.92 3.83
C ILE A 175 13.70 5.97 2.30
N ALA A 176 12.58 5.55 1.70
CA ALA A 176 12.45 5.54 0.24
C ALA A 176 12.57 6.96 -0.35
N ARG A 177 11.98 7.96 0.33
CA ARG A 177 12.11 9.37 -0.05
C ARG A 177 13.56 9.85 0.00
N ALA A 178 14.28 9.54 1.07
CA ALA A 178 15.68 9.91 1.22
C ALA A 178 16.55 9.34 0.09
N VAL A 179 16.36 8.07 -0.26
CA VAL A 179 17.09 7.43 -1.37
C VAL A 179 16.69 8.04 -2.72
N ALA A 180 15.40 8.33 -2.93
CA ALA A 180 14.92 8.97 -4.16
C ALA A 180 15.53 10.37 -4.37
N ASP A 181 15.70 11.13 -3.28
CA ASP A 181 16.32 12.46 -3.28
C ASP A 181 17.86 12.40 -3.32
N GLY A 182 18.46 11.20 -3.42
CA GLY A 182 19.88 11.00 -3.66
C GLY A 182 20.77 11.03 -2.42
N HIS A 183 20.19 10.86 -1.22
CA HIS A 183 20.95 10.74 0.02
C HIS A 183 21.60 9.36 0.15
N ASP A 184 22.90 9.32 0.46
CA ASP A 184 23.67 8.07 0.49
C ASP A 184 23.61 7.42 1.87
N ARG A 185 23.79 8.19 2.95
CA ARG A 185 23.82 7.68 4.31
C ARG A 185 22.61 8.14 5.10
N ILE A 186 21.76 7.23 5.53
CA ILE A 186 20.45 7.53 6.12
C ILE A 186 20.38 6.93 7.52
N LEU A 187 20.08 7.76 8.52
CA LEU A 187 19.61 7.31 9.82
C LEU A 187 18.11 7.02 9.72
N ALA A 188 17.65 5.86 10.14
CA ALA A 188 16.22 5.55 10.19
C ALA A 188 15.82 5.02 11.56
N VAL A 189 14.64 5.39 12.03
CA VAL A 189 14.12 4.90 13.32
C VAL A 189 12.66 4.49 13.19
N GLY A 190 12.40 3.20 13.36
CA GLY A 190 11.04 2.67 13.49
C GLY A 190 10.62 2.64 14.96
N TYR A 191 9.47 3.21 15.29
CA TYR A 191 8.92 3.22 16.65
C TYR A 191 7.59 2.48 16.73
N GLY A 192 7.33 1.83 17.86
CA GLY A 192 6.06 1.23 18.21
C GLY A 192 5.69 1.46 19.67
N SER A 193 4.47 1.93 19.90
CA SER A 193 3.88 2.12 21.24
C SER A 193 3.89 0.82 22.07
N GLY A 194 4.20 0.94 23.37
CA GLY A 194 4.40 -0.21 24.27
C GLY A 194 5.68 -0.25 25.13
N ALA A 195 6.77 0.49 24.93
CA ALA A 195 7.24 1.22 23.75
C ALA A 195 8.62 0.70 23.33
N SER A 196 8.87 0.62 22.03
CA SER A 196 10.13 0.09 21.49
C SER A 196 10.49 0.78 20.18
N ALA A 197 11.79 0.85 19.90
CA ALA A 197 12.31 1.44 18.67
C ALA A 197 13.47 0.61 18.11
N ASP A 198 13.60 0.62 16.79
CA ASP A 198 14.74 0.08 16.04
C ASP A 198 15.41 1.24 15.30
N GLY A 199 16.68 1.51 15.63
CA GLY A 199 17.56 2.44 14.94
C GLY A 199 18.36 1.69 13.88
N LEU A 200 18.46 2.26 12.68
CA LEU A 200 19.19 1.69 11.55
C LEU A 200 20.06 2.76 10.90
N VAL A 201 21.25 2.37 10.45
CA VAL A 201 22.05 3.16 9.52
C VAL A 201 22.08 2.44 8.19
N LEU A 202 21.56 3.09 7.16
CA LEU A 202 21.57 2.60 5.78
C LEU A 202 22.60 3.38 4.98
N ALA A 203 23.25 2.73 4.02
CA ALA A 203 24.18 3.38 3.11
C ALA A 203 24.02 2.88 1.67
N GLY A 204 24.17 3.78 0.71
CA GLY A 204 24.13 3.47 -0.72
C GLY A 204 22.92 4.08 -1.42
N SER A 205 22.73 3.67 -2.67
CA SER A 205 21.66 4.14 -3.53
C SER A 205 21.06 2.99 -4.33
N CYS A 206 19.80 3.12 -4.72
CA CYS A 206 19.15 2.19 -5.62
C CYS A 206 18.10 2.93 -6.46
N PRO A 207 17.63 2.33 -7.57
CA PRO A 207 16.48 2.86 -8.27
C PRO A 207 15.26 2.89 -7.35
N VAL A 208 14.61 4.05 -7.25
CA VAL A 208 13.37 4.22 -6.49
C VAL A 208 12.27 4.63 -7.45
N GLY A 209 11.15 3.90 -7.40
CA GLY A 209 9.90 4.33 -8.02
C GLY A 209 9.12 5.17 -7.02
N TRP A 210 9.33 6.48 -7.03
CA TRP A 210 8.53 7.43 -6.27
C TRP A 210 7.53 8.09 -7.23
N PRO A 211 6.21 7.86 -7.08
CA PRO A 211 5.24 8.46 -7.97
C PRO A 211 5.13 9.97 -7.70
N ASP A 212 4.94 10.75 -8.76
CA ASP A 212 4.44 12.12 -8.63
C ASP A 212 2.97 12.03 -8.21
N ILE A 213 2.68 12.47 -6.99
CA ILE A 213 1.33 12.44 -6.43
C ILE A 213 0.75 13.84 -6.55
N GLU A 214 -0.20 14.01 -7.47
CA GLU A 214 -1.03 15.21 -7.51
C GLU A 214 -2.13 15.11 -6.43
N PRO A 215 -2.18 16.05 -5.47
CA PRO A 215 -3.18 15.98 -4.41
C PRO A 215 -4.58 16.29 -4.96
N ASN A 216 -5.50 15.35 -4.76
CA ASN A 216 -6.92 15.56 -5.00
C ASN A 216 -7.57 16.04 -3.69
N GLU A 217 -7.82 17.35 -3.59
CA GLU A 217 -8.43 17.97 -2.41
C GLU A 217 -9.90 17.55 -2.25
N LEU A 218 -10.27 17.15 -1.03
CA LEU A 218 -11.63 16.81 -0.67
C LEU A 218 -12.13 17.70 0.45
N ASP A 219 -13.39 18.12 0.35
CA ASP A 219 -14.07 18.62 1.54
C ASP A 219 -14.22 17.51 2.59
N TYR A 220 -14.31 17.92 3.85
CA TYR A 220 -14.34 16.99 4.98
C TYR A 220 -15.51 15.98 4.91
N PRO A 221 -16.75 16.35 4.54
CA PRO A 221 -17.83 15.38 4.31
C PRO A 221 -17.51 14.35 3.22
N SER A 222 -16.92 14.76 2.10
CA SER A 222 -16.52 13.87 1.01
C SER A 222 -15.42 12.90 1.44
N TYR A 223 -14.44 13.39 2.20
CA TYR A 223 -13.44 12.55 2.85
C TYR A 223 -14.07 11.50 3.78
N LEU A 224 -14.94 11.91 4.72
CA LEU A 224 -15.60 10.99 5.65
C LEU A 224 -16.45 9.96 4.90
N ARG A 225 -17.09 10.38 3.81
CA ARG A 225 -17.84 9.50 2.91
C ARG A 225 -16.93 8.48 2.25
N ARG A 226 -15.76 8.88 1.71
CA ARG A 226 -14.75 7.96 1.14
C ARG A 226 -14.19 6.98 2.17
N ARG A 227 -13.94 7.43 3.40
CA ARG A 227 -13.49 6.59 4.54
C ARG A 227 -14.53 5.56 4.99
N GLY A 228 -15.80 5.81 4.62
CA GLY A 228 -16.95 4.98 4.96
C GLY A 228 -17.58 5.33 6.31
N ASP A 229 -17.28 6.50 6.85
CA ASP A 229 -17.81 6.99 8.12
C ASP A 229 -19.20 7.62 7.93
N LEU A 230 -19.48 8.14 6.72
CA LEU A 230 -20.80 8.59 6.27
C LEU A 230 -21.39 7.65 5.21
N SER A 231 -21.63 6.37 5.56
CA SER A 231 -22.29 5.41 4.66
C SER A 231 -23.55 4.80 5.28
N GLY A 232 -24.55 4.49 4.44
CA GLY A 232 -25.77 3.80 4.83
C GLY A 232 -25.61 2.28 4.76
N SER A 233 -26.57 1.54 5.31
CA SER A 233 -26.58 0.08 5.17
C SER A 233 -26.66 -0.33 3.70
N PRO A 234 -25.92 -1.37 3.26
CA PRO A 234 -26.09 -1.93 1.93
C PRO A 234 -27.56 -2.34 1.73
N PRO A 235 -28.15 -2.11 0.53
CA PRO A 235 -29.48 -2.59 0.24
C PRO A 235 -29.53 -4.13 0.35
N ALA A 236 -30.64 -4.66 0.87
CA ALA A 236 -30.86 -6.10 0.91
C ALA A 236 -31.05 -6.64 -0.53
N GLY A 237 -30.17 -7.53 -0.98
CA GLY A 237 -30.28 -8.11 -2.33
C GLY A 237 -29.13 -9.08 -2.66
N GLY A 238 -29.43 -10.08 -3.47
CA GLY A 238 -28.45 -11.03 -4.01
C GLY A 238 -27.77 -10.47 -5.25
N GLY A 239 -26.48 -10.16 -5.14
CA GLY A 239 -25.64 -9.76 -6.26
C GLY A 239 -25.24 -10.92 -7.17
N ALA A 240 -24.58 -10.61 -8.28
CA ALA A 240 -23.95 -11.60 -9.16
C ALA A 240 -22.68 -12.16 -8.48
N SER A 241 -22.90 -12.97 -7.45
CA SER A 241 -21.82 -13.52 -6.63
C SER A 241 -20.88 -14.37 -7.50
N VAL A 242 -19.61 -13.96 -7.57
CA VAL A 242 -18.56 -14.84 -8.10
C VAL A 242 -18.28 -15.87 -7.03
N SER A 243 -18.57 -17.14 -7.32
CA SER A 243 -18.30 -18.21 -6.36
C SER A 243 -16.82 -18.20 -5.95
N VAL A 244 -16.54 -18.54 -4.68
CA VAL A 244 -15.16 -18.63 -4.15
C VAL A 244 -14.26 -19.51 -5.04
N PRO A 245 -14.72 -20.66 -5.57
CA PRO A 245 -13.93 -21.45 -6.53
C PRO A 245 -13.62 -20.71 -7.84
N SER A 246 -14.60 -20.04 -8.45
CA SER A 246 -14.38 -19.25 -9.66
C SER A 246 -13.45 -18.06 -9.41
N TRP A 247 -13.55 -17.43 -8.24
CA TRP A 247 -12.63 -16.39 -7.82
C TRP A 247 -11.20 -16.91 -7.66
N LYS A 248 -11.01 -18.08 -7.01
CA LYS A 248 -9.70 -18.71 -6.85
C LYS A 248 -9.06 -19.06 -8.21
N ARG A 249 -9.84 -19.61 -9.15
CA ARG A 249 -9.34 -19.94 -10.50
C ARG A 249 -8.93 -18.69 -11.29
N SER A 250 -9.65 -17.58 -11.11
CA SER A 250 -9.39 -16.32 -11.82
C SER A 250 -8.34 -15.40 -11.15
N LEU A 251 -7.59 -15.88 -10.15
CA LEU A 251 -6.57 -15.09 -9.46
C LEU A 251 -5.48 -14.53 -10.39
N PRO A 252 -4.93 -15.29 -11.37
CA PRO A 252 -3.95 -14.76 -12.31
C PRO A 252 -4.50 -13.60 -13.16
N GLN A 253 -5.71 -13.74 -13.68
CA GLN A 253 -6.40 -12.73 -14.48
C GLN A 253 -6.63 -11.45 -13.67
N ARG A 254 -7.15 -11.60 -12.43
CA ARG A 254 -7.53 -10.47 -11.58
C ARG A 254 -6.37 -9.66 -11.04
N HIS A 255 -5.25 -10.31 -10.69
CA HIS A 255 -4.14 -9.64 -10.00
C HIS A 255 -2.92 -9.37 -10.90
N ARG A 256 -2.76 -10.16 -11.96
CA ARG A 256 -1.57 -10.11 -12.83
C ARG A 256 -1.92 -9.88 -14.30
N LEU A 257 -3.20 -9.71 -14.65
CA LEU A 257 -3.66 -9.56 -16.03
C LEU A 257 -3.13 -10.67 -16.94
N VAL A 258 -3.19 -11.91 -16.45
CA VAL A 258 -2.77 -13.06 -17.23
C VAL A 258 -3.91 -13.47 -18.17
N ALA A 259 -3.73 -13.21 -19.47
CA ALA A 259 -4.54 -13.75 -20.55
C ALA A 259 -4.05 -15.16 -20.94
N GLY A 260 -4.74 -15.77 -21.89
CA GLY A 260 -4.27 -16.99 -22.54
C GLY A 260 -4.14 -16.80 -24.04
N GLN A 261 -3.08 -17.33 -24.62
CA GLN A 261 -2.85 -17.41 -26.06
C GLN A 261 -3.28 -18.79 -26.56
N CYS A 262 -4.15 -18.82 -27.56
CA CYS A 262 -4.66 -20.07 -28.12
C CYS A 262 -3.55 -20.81 -28.88
N ASP A 263 -3.30 -22.07 -28.51
CA ASP A 263 -2.26 -22.89 -29.13
C ASP A 263 -2.50 -23.14 -30.63
N SER A 264 -3.76 -23.13 -31.08
CA SER A 264 -4.13 -23.43 -32.47
C SER A 264 -4.03 -22.24 -33.42
N CYS A 265 -4.34 -21.02 -32.96
CA CYS A 265 -4.45 -19.85 -33.83
C CYS A 265 -3.75 -18.58 -33.32
N GLY A 266 -3.10 -18.65 -32.16
CA GLY A 266 -2.37 -17.53 -31.56
C GLY A 266 -3.24 -16.43 -30.95
N ALA A 267 -4.56 -16.50 -31.07
CA ALA A 267 -5.46 -15.46 -30.55
C ALA A 267 -5.43 -15.38 -29.02
N LEU A 268 -5.46 -14.16 -28.48
CA LEU A 268 -5.58 -13.92 -27.04
C LEU A 268 -7.03 -14.07 -26.55
N ALA A 269 -7.19 -14.58 -25.34
CA ALA A 269 -8.47 -14.74 -24.65
C ALA A 269 -8.37 -14.28 -23.19
N PHE A 270 -9.41 -13.56 -22.72
CA PHE A 270 -9.51 -13.09 -21.35
C PHE A 270 -10.99 -13.10 -20.90
N PRO A 271 -11.40 -14.00 -19.98
CA PRO A 271 -10.60 -15.06 -19.36
C PRO A 271 -10.24 -16.18 -20.37
N PRO A 272 -9.13 -16.90 -20.16
CA PRO A 272 -8.72 -18.01 -21.01
C PRO A 272 -9.45 -19.31 -20.65
N GLU A 273 -10.77 -19.31 -20.82
CA GLU A 273 -11.64 -20.46 -20.53
C GLU A 273 -12.56 -20.74 -21.73
N GLY A 274 -12.88 -22.01 -21.96
CA GLY A 274 -13.83 -22.43 -22.99
C GLY A 274 -13.21 -22.48 -24.40
N ALA A 275 -14.04 -22.22 -25.42
CA ALA A 275 -13.59 -22.22 -26.80
C ALA A 275 -12.85 -20.93 -27.16
N CYS A 276 -11.85 -21.02 -28.02
CA CYS A 276 -11.15 -19.85 -28.54
C CYS A 276 -12.15 -18.85 -29.16
N PRO A 277 -12.06 -17.54 -28.86
CA PRO A 277 -12.98 -16.54 -29.42
C PRO A 277 -12.81 -16.36 -30.94
N ARG A 278 -11.67 -16.75 -31.51
CA ARG A 278 -11.36 -16.62 -32.94
C ARG A 278 -11.64 -17.91 -33.73
N CYS A 279 -10.99 -19.01 -33.37
CA CYS A 279 -11.09 -20.26 -34.14
C CYS A 279 -12.13 -21.24 -33.59
N HIS A 280 -12.72 -20.96 -32.42
CA HIS A 280 -13.70 -21.82 -31.74
C HIS A 280 -13.20 -23.22 -31.35
N GLU A 281 -11.90 -23.48 -31.47
CA GLU A 281 -11.29 -24.72 -31.00
C GLU A 281 -11.42 -24.82 -29.47
N LEU A 282 -11.78 -26.00 -28.98
CA LEU A 282 -11.72 -26.35 -27.57
C LEU A 282 -10.32 -26.88 -27.28
N GLY A 283 -9.46 -26.03 -26.76
CA GLY A 283 -8.07 -26.36 -26.48
C GLY A 283 -7.52 -25.61 -25.27
N ASP A 284 -6.26 -25.88 -24.98
CA ASP A 284 -5.54 -25.18 -23.93
C ASP A 284 -5.08 -23.79 -24.40
N PHE A 285 -4.80 -22.94 -23.42
CA PHE A 285 -4.24 -21.61 -23.65
C PHE A 285 -2.91 -21.48 -22.92
N ALA A 286 -1.85 -21.12 -23.63
CA ALA A 286 -0.59 -20.72 -23.03
C ALA A 286 -0.77 -19.40 -22.26
N ALA A 287 -0.34 -19.35 -21.00
CA ALA A 287 -0.50 -18.16 -20.17
C ALA A 287 0.39 -17.00 -20.65
N VAL A 288 -0.21 -15.83 -20.89
CA VAL A 288 0.49 -14.61 -21.32
C VAL A 288 0.15 -13.48 -20.37
N THR A 289 1.16 -12.78 -19.84
CA THR A 289 0.95 -11.60 -19.00
C THR A 289 0.75 -10.38 -19.90
N LEU A 290 -0.42 -9.75 -19.80
CA LEU A 290 -0.71 -8.52 -20.55
C LEU A 290 0.10 -7.33 -19.99
N PRO A 291 0.40 -6.31 -20.81
CA PRO A 291 1.03 -5.09 -20.35
C PRO A 291 0.18 -4.37 -19.31
N ARG A 292 0.83 -3.50 -18.54
CA ARG A 292 0.18 -2.65 -17.54
C ARG A 292 -0.48 -1.41 -18.13
N THR A 293 -0.30 -1.13 -19.42
CA THR A 293 -0.95 -0.03 -20.13
C THR A 293 -1.80 -0.58 -21.27
N GLY A 294 -2.90 0.09 -21.57
CA GLY A 294 -3.82 -0.30 -22.63
C GLY A 294 -4.58 0.90 -23.20
N THR A 295 -5.30 0.68 -24.30
CA THR A 295 -6.09 1.73 -24.97
C THR A 295 -7.56 1.56 -24.67
N VAL A 296 -8.26 2.62 -24.28
CA VAL A 296 -9.70 2.59 -24.04
C VAL A 296 -10.46 2.45 -25.35
N GLU A 297 -11.31 1.42 -25.46
CA GLU A 297 -12.18 1.20 -26.61
C GLU A 297 -13.56 1.82 -26.42
N THR A 298 -14.11 1.72 -25.21
CA THR A 298 -15.40 2.32 -24.86
C THR A 298 -15.52 2.57 -23.36
N VAL A 299 -16.38 3.52 -23.02
CA VAL A 299 -16.61 4.01 -21.66
C VAL A 299 -18.10 4.03 -21.37
N THR A 300 -18.49 3.61 -20.18
CA THR A 300 -19.84 3.74 -19.67
C THR A 300 -19.83 4.08 -18.19
N THR A 301 -20.87 4.75 -17.72
CA THR A 301 -21.02 5.13 -16.31
C THR A 301 -22.23 4.42 -15.73
N VAL A 302 -22.01 3.67 -14.65
CA VAL A 302 -23.05 3.00 -13.89
C VAL A 302 -23.48 3.93 -12.76
N GLY A 303 -24.64 4.58 -12.95
CA GLY A 303 -25.25 5.47 -11.97
C GLY A 303 -25.87 4.73 -10.77
N GLN A 304 -26.43 5.51 -9.85
CA GLN A 304 -27.13 5.00 -8.67
C GLN A 304 -28.25 4.03 -9.07
N ASP A 305 -28.39 2.95 -8.30
CA ASP A 305 -29.31 1.81 -8.53
C ASP A 305 -29.04 0.97 -9.79
N GLY A 306 -28.06 1.34 -10.62
CA GLY A 306 -27.65 0.57 -11.80
C GLY A 306 -26.59 -0.50 -11.51
N ALA A 307 -25.76 -0.31 -10.48
CA ALA A 307 -24.72 -1.28 -10.16
C ALA A 307 -25.24 -2.42 -9.26
N PRO A 308 -24.64 -3.61 -9.37
CA PRO A 308 -24.97 -4.73 -8.50
C PRO A 308 -24.88 -4.35 -7.00
N PRO A 309 -25.73 -4.92 -6.11
CA PRO A 309 -25.80 -4.58 -4.70
C PRO A 309 -24.45 -4.60 -3.96
N GLU A 310 -23.51 -5.46 -4.36
CA GLU A 310 -22.17 -5.55 -3.79
C GLU A 310 -21.32 -4.30 -4.01
N PHE A 311 -21.63 -3.48 -5.02
CA PHE A 311 -20.99 -2.20 -5.30
C PHE A 311 -21.70 -1.02 -4.64
N ALA A 312 -22.83 -1.22 -3.95
CA ALA A 312 -23.54 -0.13 -3.28
C ALA A 312 -22.67 0.61 -2.26
N PRO A 313 -21.86 -0.04 -1.40
CA PRO A 313 -20.95 0.68 -0.50
C PRO A 313 -19.94 1.52 -1.26
N LEU A 314 -19.44 1.03 -2.40
CA LEU A 314 -18.48 1.76 -3.22
C LEU A 314 -19.13 2.99 -3.87
N GLN A 315 -20.35 2.84 -4.40
CA GLN A 315 -21.12 3.97 -4.95
C GLN A 315 -21.52 4.99 -3.88
N GLN A 316 -21.82 4.54 -2.67
CA GLN A 316 -22.08 5.45 -1.55
C GLN A 316 -20.84 6.26 -1.19
N ARG A 317 -19.64 5.68 -1.34
CA ARG A 317 -18.34 6.33 -1.07
C ARG A 317 -17.88 7.25 -2.20
N SER A 318 -18.11 6.85 -3.45
CA SER A 318 -17.43 7.41 -4.63
C SER A 318 -18.37 7.98 -5.69
N GLY A 319 -19.68 7.80 -5.56
CA GLY A 319 -20.65 8.19 -6.59
C GLY A 319 -20.80 7.15 -7.70
N ALA A 320 -21.10 7.60 -8.91
CA ALA A 320 -21.28 6.73 -10.07
C ALA A 320 -19.96 6.03 -10.45
N LEU A 321 -20.05 4.81 -10.97
CA LEU A 321 -18.87 4.00 -11.31
C LEU A 321 -18.58 4.08 -12.81
N GLY A 322 -17.41 4.60 -13.17
CA GLY A 322 -16.89 4.47 -14.52
C GLY A 322 -16.47 3.03 -14.81
N VAL A 323 -16.86 2.50 -15.97
CA VAL A 323 -16.48 1.18 -16.47
C VAL A 323 -16.01 1.33 -17.91
N THR A 324 -14.87 0.71 -18.22
CA THR A 324 -14.26 0.77 -19.54
C THR A 324 -14.02 -0.61 -20.10
N ILE A 325 -13.96 -0.70 -21.42
CA ILE A 325 -13.32 -1.81 -22.11
C ILE A 325 -11.97 -1.31 -22.58
N VAL A 326 -10.90 -1.98 -22.16
CA VAL A 326 -9.52 -1.60 -22.50
C VAL A 326 -8.89 -2.70 -23.33
N ALA A 327 -8.34 -2.32 -24.49
CA ALA A 327 -7.57 -3.20 -25.35
C ALA A 327 -6.11 -3.25 -24.87
N PHE A 328 -5.64 -4.46 -24.58
CA PHE A 328 -4.23 -4.75 -24.35
C PHE A 328 -3.65 -5.41 -25.59
N ARG A 329 -2.45 -4.98 -25.98
CA ARG A 329 -1.74 -5.53 -27.15
C ARG A 329 -0.49 -6.28 -26.69
N VAL A 330 -0.30 -7.47 -27.26
CA VAL A 330 0.93 -8.26 -27.13
C VAL A 330 1.25 -8.75 -28.54
N ASP A 331 2.42 -8.36 -29.05
CA ASP A 331 2.80 -8.58 -30.45
C ASP A 331 1.72 -8.06 -31.42
N ASP A 332 1.28 -8.88 -32.37
CA ASP A 332 0.22 -8.55 -33.34
C ASP A 332 -1.19 -8.88 -32.84
N GLU A 333 -1.33 -9.30 -31.58
CA GLU A 333 -2.59 -9.73 -30.98
C GLU A 333 -3.13 -8.73 -29.97
N SER A 334 -4.45 -8.68 -29.85
CA SER A 334 -5.12 -7.82 -28.88
C SER A 334 -6.25 -8.54 -28.15
N VAL A 335 -6.46 -8.18 -26.88
CA VAL A 335 -7.59 -8.63 -26.09
C VAL A 335 -8.22 -7.49 -25.32
N SER A 336 -9.54 -7.44 -25.34
CA SER A 336 -10.34 -6.43 -24.66
C SER A 336 -10.77 -6.93 -23.28
N VAL A 337 -10.52 -6.12 -22.24
CA VAL A 337 -10.80 -6.48 -20.85
C VAL A 337 -11.71 -5.44 -20.20
N PRO A 338 -12.83 -5.85 -19.55
CA PRO A 338 -13.71 -4.94 -18.84
C PRO A 338 -13.12 -4.57 -17.47
N LEU A 339 -12.96 -3.26 -17.24
CA LEU A 339 -12.22 -2.72 -16.11
C LEU A 339 -12.98 -1.52 -15.51
N GLN A 340 -12.71 -1.20 -14.24
CA GLN A 340 -13.35 -0.07 -13.58
C GLN A 340 -12.43 1.15 -13.65
N VAL A 341 -12.96 2.34 -13.89
CA VAL A 341 -12.19 3.58 -13.72
C VAL A 341 -11.96 3.83 -12.24
N ALA A 342 -10.76 4.30 -11.88
CA ALA A 342 -10.48 4.73 -10.52
C ALA A 342 -11.43 5.86 -10.10
N ALA A 343 -11.92 5.84 -8.86
CA ALA A 343 -12.94 6.79 -8.36
C ALA A 343 -12.47 8.26 -8.32
N ASP A 344 -11.17 8.45 -8.37
CA ASP A 344 -10.40 9.68 -8.26
C ASP A 344 -9.72 10.06 -9.57
N ALA A 345 -9.86 9.23 -10.62
CA ALA A 345 -9.37 9.56 -11.94
C ALA A 345 -10.29 10.57 -12.64
N GLU A 346 -9.71 11.36 -13.53
CA GLU A 346 -10.45 12.20 -14.46
C GLU A 346 -11.37 11.36 -15.37
N PRO A 347 -12.42 11.95 -15.95
CA PRO A 347 -13.22 11.27 -16.96
C PRO A 347 -12.33 10.79 -18.11
N VAL A 348 -12.41 9.50 -18.41
CA VAL A 348 -11.63 8.86 -19.48
C VAL A 348 -12.43 8.86 -20.78
N GLU A 349 -11.77 9.07 -21.92
CA GLU A 349 -12.37 9.03 -23.26
C GLU A 349 -11.90 7.83 -24.11
N PRO A 350 -12.70 7.35 -25.07
CA PRO A 350 -12.24 6.35 -26.04
C PRO A 350 -11.01 6.83 -26.83
N GLY A 351 -10.00 5.97 -26.94
CA GLY A 351 -8.72 6.26 -27.59
C GLY A 351 -7.60 6.65 -26.63
N GLU A 352 -7.91 6.98 -25.37
CA GLU A 352 -6.91 7.31 -24.35
C GLU A 352 -6.08 6.09 -23.93
N THR A 353 -4.85 6.34 -23.51
CA THR A 353 -3.97 5.33 -22.91
C THR A 353 -4.11 5.39 -21.40
N VAL A 354 -4.25 4.23 -20.77
CA VAL A 354 -4.52 4.10 -19.34
C VAL A 354 -3.63 3.05 -18.70
N ALA A 355 -3.24 3.24 -17.44
CA ALA A 355 -2.42 2.30 -16.66
C ALA A 355 -3.22 1.50 -15.61
N THR A 356 -2.97 0.18 -15.52
CA THR A 356 -3.70 -0.71 -14.61
C THR A 356 -3.17 -0.57 -13.18
N VAL A 357 -4.05 -0.46 -12.20
CA VAL A 357 -3.74 -0.50 -10.76
C VAL A 357 -4.64 -1.51 -10.05
N CYS A 358 -4.13 -2.18 -9.00
CA CYS A 358 -4.94 -3.11 -8.21
C CYS A 358 -5.70 -2.36 -7.10
N ARG A 359 -7.03 -2.48 -7.04
CA ARG A 359 -7.84 -1.89 -5.97
C ARG A 359 -8.75 -2.88 -5.26
N HIS A 360 -8.92 -2.67 -3.96
CA HIS A 360 -9.89 -3.39 -3.16
C HIS A 360 -11.25 -2.68 -3.19
N LEU A 361 -12.28 -3.33 -3.71
CA LEU A 361 -13.54 -2.67 -4.05
C LEU A 361 -14.69 -2.92 -3.05
N TYR A 362 -14.84 -4.15 -2.55
CA TYR A 362 -15.92 -4.49 -1.63
C TYR A 362 -15.59 -5.73 -0.79
N THR A 363 -16.37 -5.92 0.27
CA THR A 363 -16.36 -7.13 1.11
C THR A 363 -17.70 -7.85 0.95
N GLN A 364 -17.67 -9.16 0.75
CA GLN A 364 -18.86 -10.01 0.66
C GLN A 364 -18.86 -11.01 1.83
N GLU A 365 -20.03 -11.24 2.45
CA GLU A 365 -20.29 -12.35 3.40
C GLU A 365 -19.56 -12.36 4.76
N GLY A 366 -19.11 -11.21 5.29
CA GLY A 366 -18.93 -10.98 6.75
C GLY A 366 -18.12 -11.98 7.58
N SER A 367 -17.36 -12.91 6.98
CA SER A 367 -16.75 -14.04 7.67
C SER A 367 -15.33 -13.72 8.15
N ARG A 368 -15.14 -13.79 9.47
CA ARG A 368 -13.83 -13.72 10.14
C ARG A 368 -13.19 -15.12 10.13
N GLY A 369 -12.56 -15.46 9.00
CA GLY A 369 -11.83 -16.71 8.82
C GLY A 369 -11.46 -16.90 7.35
N THR A 370 -10.30 -16.36 6.96
CA THR A 370 -9.60 -16.62 5.67
C THR A 370 -10.50 -16.86 4.45
N GLY A 371 -11.36 -15.88 4.12
CA GLY A 371 -12.21 -15.88 2.91
C GLY A 371 -11.84 -14.75 1.96
N GLY A 372 -11.80 -15.05 0.65
CA GLY A 372 -11.18 -14.24 -0.40
C GLY A 372 -11.61 -12.77 -0.49
N ARG A 373 -10.62 -11.88 -0.63
CA ARG A 373 -10.77 -10.44 -0.87
C ARG A 373 -10.93 -10.20 -2.37
N SER A 374 -12.01 -9.58 -2.83
CA SER A 374 -12.10 -9.18 -4.25
C SER A 374 -11.20 -7.97 -4.50
N VAL A 375 -10.25 -8.15 -5.41
CA VAL A 375 -9.48 -7.06 -6.04
C VAL A 375 -9.91 -7.08 -7.51
N ARG A 376 -10.26 -5.91 -8.05
CA ARG A 376 -10.29 -5.71 -9.50
C ARG A 376 -9.19 -4.72 -9.85
N ASN A 377 -8.72 -4.81 -11.09
CA ASN A 377 -7.87 -3.77 -11.63
C ASN A 377 -8.75 -2.59 -12.02
N SER A 378 -8.32 -1.41 -11.61
CA SER A 378 -8.79 -0.14 -12.13
C SER A 378 -7.70 0.54 -12.91
N PHE A 379 -7.96 1.73 -13.46
CA PHE A 379 -6.95 2.50 -14.18
C PHE A 379 -6.97 3.98 -13.80
N ASP A 380 -5.81 4.60 -13.94
CA ASP A 380 -5.57 6.06 -13.91
C ASP A 380 -5.13 6.53 -15.32
N ASN A 381 -5.30 7.83 -15.64
CA ASN A 381 -4.80 8.41 -16.89
C ASN A 381 -3.28 8.61 -16.81
N ASP A 382 -2.58 8.32 -17.92
CA ASP A 382 -1.11 8.44 -18.05
C ASP A 382 -0.63 9.88 -18.23
#